data_AF-B7JVA5-F1
#
_entry.id   AF-B7JVA5-F1
#
_cell.length_a   1.000
_cell.length_b   1.000
_cell.length_c   1.000
_cell.angle_alpha   90.00
_cell.angle_beta   90.00
_cell.angle_gamma   90.00
#
_symmetry.space_group_name_H-M   'P 1'
#
loop_
_entity.id
_entity.type
_entity.pdbx_description
1 polymer ?
#
loop_
_entity_poly.entity_id
_entity_poly.type
_entity_poly.pdbx_seq_one_letter_code
_entity_poly.pdbx_strand_id
1 'polypeptide(L)' 'MIDIFDHIKYYSYLVEFSREDDTYLAKCLELGIMAHGDSQEEAIQEIKEAVRVHLLMLVEDGDEIPQPQSIMVN' A
#
# COMPACT_ATOMS: atom_id res chain seq x y z
N MET A 1 5.56 -0.42 -21.34
CA MET A 1 4.39 -0.93 -20.60
C MET A 1 4.74 -0.77 -19.14
N ILE A 2 3.96 -0.02 -18.37
CA ILE A 2 4.24 0.19 -16.94
C ILE A 2 4.04 -1.16 -16.25
N ASP A 3 5.08 -1.66 -15.59
CA ASP A 3 4.95 -2.83 -14.73
C ASP A 3 4.51 -2.38 -13.34
N ILE A 4 3.20 -2.42 -13.10
CA ILE A 4 2.61 -2.06 -11.80
C ILE A 4 3.02 -3.04 -10.70
N PHE A 5 3.44 -4.26 -11.04
CA PHE A 5 3.85 -5.26 -10.04
C PHE A 5 5.20 -4.91 -9.40
N ASP A 6 6.10 -4.27 -10.15
CA ASP A 6 7.34 -3.74 -9.58
C ASP A 6 7.04 -2.64 -8.57
N HIS A 7 6.10 -1.73 -8.87
CA HIS A 7 5.71 -0.67 -7.93
C HIS A 7 5.14 -1.26 -6.64
N ILE A 8 4.21 -2.21 -6.73
CA ILE A 8 3.64 -2.90 -5.56
C ILE A 8 4.74 -3.55 -4.69
N LYS A 9 5.77 -4.12 -5.33
CA LYS A 9 6.89 -4.78 -4.64
C LYS A 9 7.83 -3.81 -3.93
N TYR A 10 8.08 -2.65 -4.52
CA TYR A 10 9.06 -1.67 -4.02
C TYR A 10 8.43 -0.55 -3.18
N TYR A 11 7.11 -0.41 -3.18
CA TYR A 11 6.40 0.51 -2.30
C TYR A 11 6.60 0.15 -0.82
N SER A 12 6.50 1.19 -0.02
CA SER A 12 6.71 1.15 1.42
C SER A 12 5.39 0.89 2.13
N TYR A 13 5.37 -0.18 2.94
CA TYR A 13 4.22 -0.55 3.75
C TYR A 13 4.56 -0.44 5.23
N LEU A 14 3.74 0.31 5.98
CA LEU A 14 3.79 0.35 7.44
C LEU A 14 2.61 -0.46 7.97
N VAL A 15 2.86 -1.33 8.94
CA VAL A 15 1.81 -2.04 9.67
C VAL A 15 1.88 -1.68 11.13
N GLU A 16 0.74 -1.30 11.68
CA GLU A 16 0.57 -1.01 13.11
C GLU A 16 -0.70 -1.65 13.65
N PHE A 17 -0.76 -1.83 14.96
CA PHE A 17 -1.97 -2.31 15.63
C PHE A 17 -2.73 -1.11 16.20
N SER A 18 -3.96 -0.88 15.72
CA SER A 18 -4.88 0.13 16.27
C SER A 18 -5.54 -0.43 17.52
N ARG A 19 -5.21 0.14 18.68
CA ARG A 19 -5.91 -0.20 19.93
C ARG A 19 -7.32 0.36 20.01
N GLU A 20 -7.62 1.39 19.23
CA GLU A 20 -8.96 1.99 19.18
C GLU A 20 -9.93 1.08 18.43
N ASP A 21 -9.47 0.51 17.31
CA ASP A 21 -10.27 -0.33 16.42
C ASP A 21 -10.07 -1.84 16.65
N ASP A 22 -9.17 -2.22 17.56
CA ASP A 22 -8.77 -3.61 17.86
C ASP A 22 -8.39 -4.41 16.60
N THR A 23 -7.66 -3.78 15.68
CA THR A 23 -7.34 -4.32 14.34
C THR A 23 -5.94 -3.92 13.87
N TYR A 24 -5.38 -4.64 12.90
CA TYR A 24 -4.16 -4.23 12.22
C TYR A 24 -4.47 -3.26 11.10
N LEU A 25 -3.68 -2.18 11.02
CA LEU A 25 -3.72 -1.18 9.96
C LEU A 25 -2.46 -1.31 9.13
N ALA A 26 -2.61 -1.51 7.82
CA ALA A 26 -1.52 -1.44 6.87
C ALA A 26 -1.67 -0.23 5.97
N LYS A 27 -0.61 0.54 5.80
CA LYS A 27 -0.59 1.79 5.02
C LYS A 27 0.47 1.72 3.92
N CYS A 28 0.09 2.08 2.70
CA CYS A 28 1.03 2.34 1.60
C CYS A 28 1.42 3.82 1.64
N LEU A 29 2.72 4.11 1.78
CA LEU A 29 3.20 5.49 1.96
C LEU A 29 3.12 6.31 0.67
N GLU A 30 3.38 5.68 -0.47
CA GLU A 30 3.41 6.34 -1.78
C GLU A 30 2.02 6.80 -2.23
N LEU A 31 0.99 6.00 -1.94
CA LEU A 31 -0.39 6.29 -2.32
C LEU A 31 -1.22 6.90 -1.19
N GLY A 32 -0.72 6.88 0.06
CA GLY A 32 -1.43 7.41 1.22
C GLY A 32 -2.71 6.64 1.59
N ILE A 33 -2.91 5.45 1.05
CA ILE A 33 -4.06 4.58 1.33
C ILE A 33 -3.76 3.60 2.46
N MET A 34 -4.82 3.07 3.08
CA MET A 34 -4.74 2.12 4.18
C MET A 34 -5.80 1.02 4.05
N ALA A 35 -5.51 -0.12 4.66
CA ALA A 35 -6.42 -1.26 4.77
C ALA A 35 -6.34 -1.86 6.19
N HIS A 36 -7.44 -2.47 6.62
CA HIS A 36 -7.56 -3.16 7.90
C HIS A 36 -7.34 -4.66 7.72
N GLY A 37 -7.03 -5.37 8.80
CA GLY A 37 -7.04 -6.83 8.85
C GLY A 37 -7.01 -7.35 10.28
N ASP A 38 -7.52 -8.55 10.51
CA ASP A 38 -7.53 -9.20 11.84
C ASP A 38 -6.12 -9.70 12.23
N SER A 39 -5.20 -9.73 11.26
CA SER A 39 -3.77 -10.06 11.43
C SER A 39 -2.88 -9.10 10.64
N GLN A 40 -1.58 -9.06 10.96
CA GLN A 40 -0.59 -8.28 10.19
C GLN A 40 -0.56 -8.75 8.73
N GLU A 41 -0.62 -10.07 8.52
CA GLU A 41 -0.58 -10.71 7.20
C GLU A 41 -1.80 -10.34 6.37
N GLU A 42 -2.99 -10.37 6.97
CA GLU A 42 -4.23 -9.96 6.30
C GLU A 42 -4.21 -8.49 5.93
N ALA A 43 -3.83 -7.60 6.87
CA ALA A 43 -3.74 -6.18 6.58
C ALA A 43 -2.75 -5.89 5.43
N ILE A 44 -1.60 -6.58 5.40
CA ILE A 44 -0.61 -6.53 4.29
C ILE A 44 -1.21 -7.02 2.97
N GLN A 45 -2.00 -8.10 2.99
CA GLN A 45 -2.62 -8.64 1.79
C GLN A 45 -3.65 -7.64 1.23
N GLU A 46 -4.53 -7.13 2.09
CA GLU A 46 -5.58 -6.19 1.72
C GLU A 46 -5.00 -4.87 1.19
N ILE A 47 -3.95 -4.32 1.84
CA ILE A 47 -3.33 -3.10 1.33
C ILE A 47 -2.68 -3.30 -0.03
N LYS A 48 -2.06 -4.46 -0.30
CA LYS A 48 -1.43 -4.74 -1.61
C LYS A 48 -2.47 -4.86 -2.72
N GLU A 49 -3.63 -5.44 -2.42
CA GLU A 49 -4.74 -5.47 -3.36
C GLU A 49 -5.30 -4.07 -3.62
N ALA A 50 -5.47 -3.26 -2.57
CA ALA A 50 -5.88 -1.86 -2.71
C ALA A 50 -4.89 -1.03 -3.53
N VAL A 51 -3.57 -1.21 -3.31
CA VAL A 51 -2.51 -0.58 -4.13
C VAL A 51 -2.63 -1.01 -5.59
N ARG A 52 -2.83 -2.31 -5.85
CA ARG A 52 -2.98 -2.83 -7.22
C ARG A 52 -4.15 -2.16 -7.94
N VAL A 53 -5.32 -2.10 -7.30
CA VAL A 53 -6.52 -1.47 -7.87
C VAL A 53 -6.28 0.03 -8.09
N HIS A 54 -5.65 0.71 -7.14
CA HIS A 54 -5.35 2.14 -7.26
C HIS A 54 -4.38 2.45 -8.41
N LEU A 55 -3.30 1.67 -8.56
CA LEU A 55 -2.37 1.82 -9.68
C LEU A 55 -3.04 1.57 -11.03
N LEU A 56 -3.97 0.62 -11.11
CA LEU A 56 -4.74 0.38 -12.34
C LEU A 56 -5.58 1.60 -12.71
N MET A 57 -6.26 2.23 -11.74
CA MET A 57 -7.02 3.46 -11.99
C MET A 57 -6.13 4.59 -12.50
N LEU A 58 -4.96 4.82 -11.86
CA LEU A 58 -4.01 5.84 -12.32
C LEU A 58 -3.55 5.58 -13.77
N VAL A 59 -3.28 4.32 -14.12
CA VAL A 59 -2.92 3.94 -15.50
C VAL A 59 -4.08 4.18 -16.48
N GLU A 60 -5.31 3.86 -16.10
CA GLU A 60 -6.51 4.07 -16.92
C GLU A 60 -6.80 5.56 -17.15
N ASP A 61 -6.62 6.38 -16.13
CA ASP A 61 -6.83 7.83 -16.18
C ASP A 61 -5.66 8.58 -16.85
N GLY A 62 -4.52 7.92 -17.05
CA GLY A 62 -3.30 8.51 -17.61
C GLY A 62 -2.53 9.38 -16.63
N ASP A 63 -2.75 9.18 -15.33
CA ASP A 63 -2.10 9.89 -14.24
C ASP A 63 -0.68 9.36 -13.95
N GLU A 64 0.09 10.16 -13.21
CA GLU A 64 1.45 9.79 -12.82
C GLU A 64 1.45 8.69 -11.74
N ILE A 65 2.30 7.67 -11.94
CA ILE A 65 2.53 6.63 -10.94
C ILE A 65 3.61 7.08 -9.95
N PRO A 66 3.30 7.18 -8.64
CA PRO A 66 4.27 7.60 -7.65
C PRO A 66 5.49 6.67 -7.59
N GLN A 67 6.68 7.25 -7.42
CA GLN A 67 7.91 6.47 -7.30
C GLN A 67 8.08 5.92 -5.88
N PRO A 68 8.69 4.73 -5.72
CA PRO A 68 8.96 4.16 -4.40
C PRO A 68 9.76 5.10 -3.49
N GLN A 69 9.32 5.22 -2.24
CA GLN A 69 10.04 5.98 -1.22
C GLN A 69 11.07 5.09 -0.53
N SER A 70 12.25 5.64 -0.24
CA SER A 70 13.23 5.00 0.64
C SER A 70 12.92 5.36 2.08
N ILE A 71 12.56 4.38 2.90
CA ILE A 71 12.38 4.59 4.34
C ILE A 71 13.76 4.51 5.02
N MET A 72 14.19 5.60 5.66
CA MET A 72 15.29 5.54 6.62
C MET A 72 14.73 5.12 7.98
N VAL A 73 15.13 3.95 8.46
CA VAL A 73 14.83 3.49 9.80
C VAL A 73 16.02 3.87 10.68
N ASN A 74 15.81 4.83 11.58
CA ASN A 74 16.82 5.31 12.53
C ASN A 74 16.88 4.45 13.79
#